data_AF-A0AAX2CNZ7-F1
#
_entry.id   AF-A0AAX2CNZ7-F1
#
_cell.length_a   1.000
_cell.length_b   1.000
_cell.length_c   1.000
_cell.angle_alpha   90.00
_cell.angle_beta   90.00
_cell.angle_gamma   90.00
#
_symmetry.space_group_name_H-M   'P 1'
#
loop_
_entity.id
_entity.type
_entity.pdbx_description
1 polymer ?
#
loop_
_entity_poly.entity_id
_entity_poly.type
_entity_poly.pdbx_seq_one_letter_code
_entity_poly.pdbx_strand_id
1 'polypeptide(L)'
;MKEVTIIFKSGATASFTVEEFNTFKNGFGALEKIEYKNPIGKAPVFLDPDNLDAILVEEQKENNKSVVKQDDHPIEDVTGEEILSGETYFVFNNDIVLEHNLKNI
;
A
#
# COMPACT_ATOMS: atom_id res chain seq x y z
N MET A 1 -8.33 10.21 4.87
CA MET A 1 -8.21 11.25 3.82
C MET A 1 -8.70 10.65 2.51
N LYS A 2 -9.44 11.35 1.66
CA LYS A 2 -9.90 10.77 0.39
C LYS A 2 -8.96 11.15 -0.75
N GLU A 3 -8.62 10.17 -1.59
CA GLU A 3 -7.74 10.30 -2.74
C GLU A 3 -8.55 10.04 -4.02
N VAL A 4 -8.24 10.79 -5.07
CA VAL A 4 -8.76 10.58 -6.41
C VAL A 4 -7.62 10.08 -7.29
N THR A 5 -7.79 8.90 -7.88
CA THR A 5 -6.88 8.34 -8.87
C THR A 5 -7.52 8.40 -10.25
N ILE A 6 -6.78 8.95 -11.20
CA ILE A 6 -7.16 9.07 -12.60
C ILE A 6 -6.37 8.04 -13.40
N ILE A 7 -7.08 7.27 -14.21
CA ILE A 7 -6.50 6.25 -15.09
C ILE A 7 -6.75 6.70 -16.53
N PHE A 8 -5.66 6.91 -17.27
CA PHE A 8 -5.71 7.27 -18.68
C PHE A 8 -5.87 6.01 -19.54
N LYS A 9 -6.46 6.13 -20.73
CA LYS A 9 -6.54 5.02 -21.71
C LYS A 9 -5.18 4.45 -22.12
N SER A 10 -4.11 5.23 -21.94
CA SER A 10 -2.73 4.78 -22.12
C SER A 10 -2.22 3.86 -21.01
N GLY A 11 -2.97 3.69 -19.92
CA GLY A 11 -2.56 2.99 -18.70
C GLY A 11 -1.75 3.85 -17.73
N ALA A 12 -1.42 5.10 -18.08
CA ALA A 12 -0.81 6.03 -17.13
C ALA A 12 -1.79 6.36 -16.00
N THR A 13 -1.27 6.67 -14.82
CA THR A 13 -2.07 7.04 -13.65
C THR A 13 -1.55 8.32 -12.99
N ALA A 14 -2.45 9.06 -12.36
CA ALA A 14 -2.13 10.21 -11.51
C ALA A 14 -3.10 10.27 -10.33
N SER A 15 -2.59 10.59 -9.14
CA SER A 15 -3.39 10.61 -7.91
C SER A 15 -3.28 11.94 -7.19
N PHE A 16 -4.40 12.37 -6.60
CA PHE A 16 -4.60 13.69 -6.00
C PHE A 16 -5.46 13.60 -4.75
N THR A 17 -5.43 14.64 -3.93
CA THR A 17 -6.35 14.73 -2.79
C THR A 17 -7.74 15.15 -3.27
N VAL A 18 -8.81 14.65 -2.65
CA VAL A 18 -10.19 15.02 -3.04
C VAL A 18 -10.44 16.52 -2.92
N GLU A 19 -9.80 17.20 -1.98
CA GLU A 19 -9.98 18.65 -1.77
C GLU A 19 -9.48 19.48 -2.96
N GLU A 20 -8.55 18.93 -3.74
CA GLU A 20 -7.99 19.57 -4.92
C GLU A 20 -8.76 19.25 -6.19
N PHE A 21 -9.73 18.31 -6.16
CA PHE A 21 -10.38 17.74 -7.35
C PHE A 21 -11.84 18.19 -7.51
N ASN A 22 -12.19 18.75 -8.67
CA ASN A 22 -13.55 19.19 -8.98
C ASN A 22 -14.05 18.59 -10.30
N THR A 23 -15.33 18.23 -10.36
CA THR A 23 -16.00 17.73 -11.58
C THR A 23 -17.19 18.60 -11.93
N PHE A 24 -17.43 18.80 -13.22
CA PHE A 24 -18.53 19.58 -13.76
C PHE A 24 -19.34 18.71 -14.73
N LYS A 25 -20.67 18.77 -14.60
CA LYS A 25 -21.60 18.08 -15.48
C LYS A 25 -22.33 19.08 -16.35
N ASN A 26 -22.60 18.71 -17.60
CA ASN A 26 -23.42 19.52 -18.49
C ASN A 26 -24.90 19.49 -18.07
N GLY A 27 -25.74 20.26 -18.78
CA GLY A 27 -27.20 20.32 -18.55
C GLY A 27 -27.95 18.99 -18.73
N PHE A 28 -27.27 17.94 -19.24
CA PHE A 28 -27.81 16.60 -19.43
C PHE A 28 -27.22 15.58 -18.43
N GLY A 29 -26.39 16.03 -17.48
CA GLY A 29 -25.80 15.18 -16.44
C GLY A 29 -24.55 14.40 -16.85
N ALA A 30 -24.06 14.56 -18.09
CA ALA A 30 -22.80 13.96 -18.53
C ALA A 30 -21.60 14.75 -18.00
N LEU A 31 -20.49 14.06 -17.73
CA LEU A 31 -19.24 14.69 -17.30
C LEU A 31 -18.70 15.55 -18.44
N GLU A 32 -18.60 16.84 -18.20
CA GLU A 32 -18.13 17.81 -19.20
C GLU A 32 -16.67 18.18 -18.95
N LYS A 33 -16.29 18.28 -17.68
CA LYS A 33 -15.00 18.85 -17.32
C LYS A 33 -14.53 18.39 -15.95
N ILE A 34 -13.22 18.24 -15.83
CA ILE A 34 -12.50 17.93 -14.60
C ILE A 34 -11.43 19.01 -14.40
N GLU A 35 -11.37 19.55 -13.20
CA GLU A 35 -10.33 20.48 -12.77
C GLU A 35 -9.61 19.92 -11.55
N TYR A 36 -8.29 20.12 -11.50
CA TYR A 36 -7.53 19.92 -10.29
C TYR A 36 -6.73 21.18 -9.94
N LYS A 37 -6.72 21.54 -8.65
CA LYS A 37 -5.89 22.63 -8.12
C LYS A 37 -4.44 22.14 -8.04
N ASN A 38 -3.61 22.62 -8.95
CA ASN A 38 -2.17 22.37 -8.87
C ASN A 38 -1.60 23.13 -7.64
N PRO A 39 -0.84 22.48 -6.74
CA PRO A 39 -0.28 23.12 -5.55
C PRO A 39 0.70 24.28 -5.85
N ILE A 40 1.07 24.51 -7.11
CA ILE A 40 2.01 25.57 -7.49
C ILE A 40 1.38 26.53 -8.51
N GLY A 41 0.67 27.56 -8.03
CA GLY A 41 0.51 28.88 -8.66
C GLY A 41 0.12 28.98 -10.14
N LYS A 42 -0.35 27.90 -10.75
CA LYS A 42 -0.69 27.80 -12.17
C LYS A 42 -2.18 27.52 -12.33
N ALA A 43 -2.70 27.97 -13.49
CA ALA A 43 -4.10 27.77 -13.86
C ALA A 43 -4.53 26.30 -13.74
N PRO A 44 -5.82 26.03 -13.47
CA PRO A 44 -6.36 24.68 -13.45
C PRO A 44 -5.99 23.93 -14.72
N VAL A 45 -5.52 22.68 -14.57
CA VAL A 45 -5.26 21.81 -15.72
C VAL A 45 -6.59 21.16 -16.10
N PHE A 46 -7.01 21.34 -17.35
CA PHE A 46 -8.16 20.63 -17.90
C PHE A 46 -7.75 19.23 -18.31
N LEU A 47 -8.49 18.24 -17.82
CA LEU A 47 -8.38 16.87 -18.30
C LEU A 47 -9.52 16.63 -19.28
N ASP A 48 -9.15 16.22 -20.49
CA ASP A 48 -10.10 15.81 -21.52
C ASP A 48 -10.73 14.46 -21.12
N PRO A 49 -12.05 14.41 -20.86
CA PRO A 49 -12.75 13.18 -20.45
C PRO A 49 -12.58 12.05 -21.47
N ASP A 50 -12.42 12.34 -22.76
CA ASP A 50 -12.30 11.33 -23.81
C ASP A 50 -10.99 10.53 -23.71
N ASN A 51 -9.98 11.06 -23.02
CA ASN A 51 -8.69 10.39 -22.81
C ASN A 51 -8.63 9.58 -21.50
N LEU A 52 -9.70 9.65 -20.69
CA LEU A 52 -9.79 8.93 -19.44
C LEU A 52 -10.42 7.55 -19.66
N ASP A 53 -9.89 6.57 -18.94
CA ASP A 53 -10.47 5.23 -18.86
C ASP A 53 -11.33 5.10 -17.59
N ALA A 54 -10.79 5.56 -16.45
CA ALA A 54 -11.50 5.52 -15.18
C ALA A 54 -11.09 6.64 -14.22
N ILE A 55 -11.99 6.96 -13.29
CA ILE A 55 -11.75 7.83 -12.14
C ILE A 55 -12.17 7.04 -10.90
N LEU A 56 -11.24 6.85 -9.98
CA LEU A 56 -11.46 6.13 -8.74
C LEU A 56 -11.34 7.09 -7.56
N VAL A 57 -12.29 7.04 -6.63
CA VAL A 57 -12.24 7.81 -5.38
C VAL A 57 -12.15 6.83 -4.23
N GLU A 58 -11.01 6.82 -3.55
CA GLU A 58 -10.75 5.92 -2.44
C GLU A 58 -10.60 6.73 -1.16
N GLU A 59 -11.05 6.15 -0.05
CA GLU A 59 -10.70 6.68 1.25
C GLU A 59 -9.38 6.05 1.67
N GLN A 60 -8.30 6.84 1.68
CA GLN A 60 -7.12 6.51 2.45
C GLN A 60 -7.54 6.49 3.92
N LYS A 61 -7.87 5.29 4.40
CA LYS A 61 -7.72 4.99 5.81
C LYS A 61 -6.25 5.22 6.10
N GLU A 62 -5.96 6.09 7.06
CA GLU A 62 -4.63 6.13 7.68
C GLU A 62 -4.17 4.69 7.81
N ASN A 63 -2.94 4.44 7.39
CA ASN A 63 -2.32 3.14 7.44
C ASN A 63 -2.44 2.54 8.86
N ASN A 64 -3.53 1.87 9.17
CA ASN A 64 -3.40 0.49 9.55
C ASN A 64 -2.82 -0.14 8.30
N LYS A 65 -1.49 -0.04 8.18
CA LYS A 65 -0.67 -1.08 7.63
C LYS A 65 -1.36 -2.33 8.12
N SER A 66 -2.13 -2.98 7.26
CA SER A 66 -2.33 -4.39 7.37
C SER A 66 -0.90 -4.89 7.28
N VAL A 67 -0.23 -4.92 8.44
CA VAL A 67 0.69 -5.96 8.77
C VAL A 67 -0.18 -7.17 8.46
N VAL A 68 -0.05 -7.65 7.22
CA VAL A 68 -0.09 -9.08 6.99
C VAL A 68 0.81 -9.55 8.10
N LYS A 69 0.22 -10.00 9.21
CA LYS A 69 0.96 -10.77 10.18
C LYS A 69 1.41 -11.91 9.30
N GLN A 70 2.67 -11.85 8.85
CA GLN A 70 3.31 -13.07 8.42
C GLN A 70 3.02 -14.03 9.56
N ASP A 71 2.47 -15.19 9.24
CA ASP A 71 2.47 -16.26 10.22
C ASP A 71 3.90 -16.31 10.74
N ASP A 72 4.05 -15.97 12.01
CA ASP A 72 5.33 -16.07 12.68
C ASP A 72 5.60 -17.56 12.64
N HIS A 73 6.52 -17.98 11.76
CA HIS A 73 7.03 -19.33 11.73
C HIS A 73 8.22 -19.28 12.68
N PRO A 74 8.01 -19.49 13.99
CA PRO A 74 9.09 -19.47 14.94
C PRO A 74 10.18 -20.42 14.48
N ILE A 75 11.42 -19.98 14.56
CA ILE A 75 12.55 -20.87 14.33
C ILE A 75 12.63 -21.75 15.57
N GLU A 76 12.38 -23.05 15.41
CA GLU A 76 12.47 -24.03 16.49
C GLU A 76 13.83 -24.75 16.45
N ASP A 77 14.31 -25.15 17.62
CA ASP A 77 15.47 -26.02 17.76
C ASP A 77 15.08 -27.50 17.54
N VAL A 78 16.06 -28.41 17.55
CA VAL A 78 15.83 -29.86 17.35
C VAL A 78 14.90 -30.51 18.39
N THR A 79 14.64 -29.84 19.51
CA THR A 79 13.72 -30.30 20.56
C THR A 79 12.31 -29.74 20.38
N GLY A 80 12.09 -28.86 19.39
CA GLY A 80 10.84 -28.15 19.16
C GLY A 80 10.69 -26.90 20.04
N GLU A 81 11.79 -26.42 20.66
CA GLU A 81 11.78 -25.21 21.46
C GLU A 81 11.97 -23.98 20.55
N GLU A 82 11.06 -23.01 20.64
CA GLU A 82 11.13 -21.76 19.88
C GLU A 82 12.33 -20.91 20.31
N ILE A 83 13.09 -20.40 19.33
CA ILE A 83 14.23 -19.50 19.53
C ILE A 83 13.72 -18.07 19.65
N LEU A 84 13.91 -17.49 20.83
CA LEU A 84 13.51 -16.11 21.12
C LEU A 84 14.62 -15.11 20.78
N SER A 85 14.22 -13.86 20.58
CA SER A 85 15.16 -12.77 20.33
C SER A 85 16.14 -12.60 21.51
N GLY A 86 17.44 -12.75 21.22
CA GLY A 86 18.51 -12.59 22.21
C GLY A 86 19.07 -13.90 22.74
N GLU A 87 18.53 -15.04 22.32
CA GLU A 87 19.07 -16.35 22.66
C GLU A 87 20.24 -16.74 21.76
N THR A 88 21.17 -17.50 22.33
CA THR A 88 22.30 -18.09 21.60
C THR A 88 21.90 -19.48 21.10
N TYR A 89 22.09 -19.73 19.82
CA TYR A 89 21.90 -21.03 19.19
C TYR A 89 23.07 -21.37 18.26
N PHE A 90 23.17 -22.65 17.93
CA PHE A 90 24.19 -23.22 17.05
C PHE A 90 23.51 -23.97 15.91
N VAL A 91 24.11 -23.90 14.71
CA VAL A 91 23.62 -24.61 13.52
C VAL A 91 24.60 -25.72 13.16
N PHE A 92 24.14 -26.96 13.18
CA PHE A 92 24.89 -28.16 12.79
C PHE A 92 24.27 -28.76 11.53
N ASN A 93 24.89 -28.54 10.36
CA ASN A 93 24.28 -28.88 9.07
C ASN A 93 22.91 -28.18 8.91
N ASN A 94 21.81 -28.91 9.08
CA ASN A 94 20.44 -28.42 9.00
C ASN A 94 19.74 -28.36 10.37
N ASP A 95 20.42 -28.76 11.45
CA ASP A 95 19.88 -28.82 12.79
C ASP A 95 20.21 -27.54 13.55
N ILE A 96 19.22 -26.97 14.23
CA ILE A 96 19.39 -25.79 15.08
C ILE A 96 19.29 -26.23 16.55
N VAL A 97 20.21 -25.77 17.40
CA VAL A 97 20.31 -26.19 18.80
C VAL A 97 20.50 -24.98 19.70
N LEU A 98 19.64 -24.79 20.69
CA LEU A 98 19.81 -23.77 21.73
C LEU A 98 21.00 -24.08 22.64
N GLU A 99 21.69 -23.05 23.14
CA GLU A 99 22.88 -23.20 23.99
C GLU A 99 22.64 -24.10 25.21
N HIS A 100 21.48 -24.01 25.86
CA HIS A 100 21.16 -24.86 27.01
C HIS A 100 20.85 -26.32 26.62
N ASN A 101 20.41 -26.57 25.39
CA ASN A 101 20.10 -27.90 24.87
C ASN A 101 21.33 -28.65 24.35
N LEU A 102 22.47 -27.97 24.10
CA LEU A 102 23.75 -28.61 23.77
C LEU A 102 24.20 -29.68 24.78
N LYS A 103 23.78 -29.58 26.04
CA LYS A 103 24.16 -30.53 27.10
C LYS A 103 23.29 -31.79 27.13
N ASN A 104 22.21 -31.81 26.35
CA ASN A 104 21.19 -32.85 26.33
C ASN A 104 21.11 -33.59 24.97
N ILE A 105 22.02 -33.30 24.04
CA ILE A 105 22.15 -33.96 22.72
C ILE A 105 23.30 -34.95 22.72
#